data_AF-A0A9E0JEK4-F1
#
_entry.id   AF-A0A9E0JEK4-F1
#
_cell.length_a   1.000
_cell.length_b   1.000
_cell.length_c   1.000
_cell.angle_alpha   90.00
_cell.angle_beta   90.00
_cell.angle_gamma   90.00
#
_symmetry.space_group_name_H-M   'P 1'
#
loop_
_entity.id
_entity.type
_entity.pdbx_description
1 polymer ?
#
loop_
_entity_poly.entity_id
_entity_poly.type
_entity_poly.pdbx_seq_one_letter_code
_entity_poly.pdbx_strand_id
1 'polypeptide(L)'
;MFTIDITKTPFEQTQADAKIVFVIAKELNHRWIKDKEALELVGFKGESEEAIFFPSNKIIYVGCDSLDADEIRLAASKALETIKKSTVRSLAIGTYTDECPGMNIKALVEGFMLGGYAFTTYKSKKEECKLKTITICLEDYARPDLSMESAEKALRVGKIVAEATNFARDIVNGTPQDITPIALANIAEGLTTIPNVTCKVMDENFLHEQGMNAFLAVNRASVHPPRLIHLTYMPQNPKKRLVYVGKGLTYDSGGLSLKPSEHMVTMKADKSGAAAVMSILKGAAQLELPYEIHAIIGATENMIGGNAFKPDDVLVAKNGKTIEVRNTDAEGRLVLADCLCYAQELKPDVLVDMATLTGACVVALGEYTTGVMGHSSELKHAFLKASSKSGELSGMLPFNKYLKKLIKSSVADISNISSSRYGGAITAGLFLDHFIEEENKQKWLHLDIAGPAYLEKAWGYNPFGASGAGVRANLYWMIEENKETSN
;
A
#
# COMPACT_ATOMS: atom_id res chain seq x y z
N MET A 1 -9.18 11.96 15.08
CA MET A 1 -8.66 10.59 15.23
C MET A 1 -8.93 10.17 16.67
N PHE A 2 -9.39 8.94 16.89
CA PHE A 2 -9.65 8.39 18.23
C PHE A 2 -8.39 7.69 18.78
N THR A 3 -8.33 7.46 20.09
CA THR A 3 -7.31 6.62 20.73
C THR A 3 -7.78 5.17 20.81
N ILE A 4 -6.83 4.23 20.83
CA ILE A 4 -7.09 2.81 21.08
C ILE A 4 -6.23 2.40 22.27
N ASP A 5 -6.87 1.88 23.31
CA ASP A 5 -6.23 1.51 24.58
C ASP A 5 -6.58 0.06 24.94
N ILE A 6 -5.76 -0.61 25.75
CA ILE A 6 -5.98 -1.99 26.22
C ILE A 6 -6.26 -2.00 27.72
N THR A 7 -7.14 -2.92 28.16
CA THR A 7 -7.44 -3.13 29.59
C THR A 7 -7.61 -4.61 29.94
N LYS A 8 -7.28 -4.95 31.19
CA LYS A 8 -7.63 -6.24 31.82
C LYS A 8 -9.04 -6.24 32.42
N THR A 9 -9.71 -5.09 32.43
CA THR A 9 -11.09 -5.02 32.92
C THR A 9 -11.97 -5.93 32.05
N PRO A 10 -12.79 -6.82 32.65
CA PRO A 10 -13.69 -7.67 31.89
C PRO A 10 -14.58 -6.86 30.94
N PHE A 11 -14.87 -7.40 29.76
CA PHE A 11 -15.62 -6.74 28.70
C PHE A 11 -16.97 -6.19 29.20
N GLU A 12 -17.67 -6.93 30.06
CA GLU A 12 -18.93 -6.50 30.64
C GLU A 12 -18.79 -5.34 31.64
N GLN A 13 -17.66 -5.24 32.32
CA GLN A 13 -17.38 -4.23 33.36
C GLN A 13 -16.75 -2.95 32.78
N THR A 14 -16.15 -3.03 31.59
CA THR A 14 -15.59 -1.86 30.89
C THR A 14 -16.68 -0.85 30.54
N GLN A 15 -16.47 0.40 30.96
CA GLN A 15 -17.36 1.53 30.72
C GLN A 15 -17.11 2.13 29.33
N ALA A 16 -18.14 2.21 28.50
CA ALA A 16 -18.12 2.85 27.18
C ALA A 16 -19.54 3.29 26.77
N ASP A 17 -19.65 4.23 25.84
CA ASP A 17 -20.93 4.67 25.29
C ASP A 17 -21.64 3.55 24.51
N ALA A 18 -20.87 2.67 23.86
CA ALA A 18 -21.36 1.44 23.25
C ALA A 18 -20.31 0.32 23.27
N LYS A 19 -20.74 -0.93 23.10
CA LYS A 19 -19.90 -2.12 23.02
C LYS A 19 -20.01 -2.78 21.66
N ILE A 20 -18.93 -3.38 21.18
CA ILE A 20 -18.91 -4.13 19.92
C ILE A 20 -18.86 -5.63 20.24
N VAL A 21 -19.73 -6.40 19.60
CA VAL A 21 -19.76 -7.86 19.67
C VAL A 21 -19.70 -8.40 18.25
N PHE A 22 -18.65 -9.15 17.93
CA PHE A 22 -18.61 -9.90 16.67
C PHE A 22 -19.39 -11.20 16.82
N VAL A 23 -20.22 -11.49 15.84
CA VAL A 23 -20.95 -12.75 15.69
C VAL A 23 -20.12 -13.64 14.77
N ILE A 24 -19.34 -14.53 15.39
CA ILE A 24 -18.41 -15.41 14.69
C ILE A 24 -19.17 -16.57 14.05
N ALA A 25 -18.96 -16.82 12.75
CA ALA A 25 -19.53 -17.97 12.04
C ALA A 25 -21.05 -18.12 12.22
N LYS A 26 -21.78 -17.00 12.30
CA LYS A 26 -23.24 -16.94 12.53
C LYS A 26 -23.71 -17.53 13.88
N GLU A 27 -22.80 -17.74 14.83
CA GLU A 27 -23.13 -18.30 16.15
C GLU A 27 -23.68 -17.25 17.11
N LEU A 28 -24.99 -17.33 17.40
CA LEU A 28 -25.71 -16.40 18.28
C LEU A 28 -25.71 -16.80 19.77
N ASN A 29 -25.02 -17.88 20.14
CA ASN A 29 -25.11 -18.46 21.48
C ASN A 29 -24.01 -17.99 22.45
N HIS A 30 -23.14 -17.07 22.03
CA HIS A 30 -22.07 -16.56 22.88
C HIS A 30 -22.61 -15.66 24.00
N ARG A 31 -21.99 -15.72 25.19
CA ARG A 31 -22.40 -14.96 26.40
C ARG A 31 -22.48 -13.44 26.23
N TRP A 32 -21.79 -12.88 25.25
CA TRP A 32 -21.86 -11.44 24.94
C TRP A 32 -23.05 -11.05 24.06
N ILE A 33 -23.77 -12.02 23.50
CA ILE A 33 -24.98 -11.83 22.71
C ILE A 33 -26.17 -11.88 23.67
N LYS A 34 -26.72 -10.70 23.98
CA LYS A 34 -27.81 -10.53 24.96
C LYS A 34 -29.19 -10.42 24.30
N ASP A 35 -29.21 -10.17 22.99
CA ASP A 35 -30.38 -9.74 22.23
C ASP A 35 -30.78 -10.74 21.13
N LYS A 36 -30.63 -12.05 21.39
CA LYS A 36 -30.84 -13.10 20.37
C LYS A 36 -32.21 -13.01 19.68
N GLU A 37 -33.29 -12.91 20.45
CA GLU A 37 -34.65 -12.79 19.89
C GLU A 37 -34.83 -11.52 19.04
N ALA A 38 -34.20 -10.40 19.46
CA ALA A 38 -34.26 -9.15 18.72
C ALA A 38 -33.44 -9.21 17.42
N LEU A 39 -32.28 -9.87 17.45
CA LEU A 39 -31.45 -10.14 16.27
C LEU A 39 -32.21 -11.01 15.25
N GLU A 40 -32.88 -12.06 15.71
CA GLU A 40 -33.73 -12.91 14.87
C GLU A 40 -34.91 -12.12 14.29
N LEU A 41 -35.57 -11.27 15.08
CA LEU A 41 -36.70 -10.45 14.66
C LEU A 41 -36.35 -9.46 13.53
N VAL A 42 -35.17 -8.82 13.62
CA VAL A 42 -34.69 -7.87 12.59
C VAL A 42 -34.04 -8.55 11.40
N GLY A 43 -33.95 -9.89 11.41
CA GLY A 43 -33.39 -10.69 10.34
C GLY A 43 -31.86 -10.62 10.25
N PHE A 44 -31.17 -10.27 11.33
CA PHE A 44 -29.71 -10.27 11.38
C PHE A 44 -29.20 -11.72 11.32
N LYS A 45 -28.35 -12.03 10.34
CA LYS A 45 -27.83 -13.39 10.11
C LYS A 45 -26.42 -13.61 10.63
N GLY A 46 -25.69 -12.54 10.94
CA GLY A 46 -24.27 -12.59 11.31
C GLY A 46 -23.37 -12.90 10.12
N GLU A 47 -23.78 -12.49 8.91
CA GLU A 47 -22.96 -12.61 7.70
C GLU A 47 -21.84 -11.56 7.68
N SER A 48 -20.68 -11.87 7.08
CA SER A 48 -19.60 -10.87 6.94
C SER A 48 -20.11 -9.56 6.32
N GLU A 49 -19.59 -8.44 6.81
CA GLU A 49 -20.04 -7.07 6.52
C GLU A 49 -21.47 -6.69 6.97
N GLU A 50 -22.24 -7.61 7.57
CA GLU A 50 -23.52 -7.29 8.20
C GLU A 50 -23.27 -6.65 9.57
N ALA A 51 -23.93 -5.52 9.86
CA ALA A 51 -23.83 -4.89 11.17
C ALA A 51 -25.13 -4.22 11.57
N ILE A 52 -25.42 -4.26 12.87
CA ILE A 52 -26.57 -3.59 13.45
C ILE A 52 -26.20 -2.99 14.81
N PHE A 53 -26.70 -1.78 15.07
CA PHE A 53 -26.56 -1.12 16.36
C PHE A 53 -27.89 -1.10 17.08
N PHE A 54 -27.95 -1.63 18.30
CA PHE A 54 -29.09 -1.51 19.20
C PHE A 54 -28.85 -0.41 20.24
N PRO A 55 -29.50 0.77 20.10
CA PRO A 55 -29.28 1.88 21.02
C PRO A 55 -29.79 1.61 22.45
N SER A 56 -30.82 0.77 22.60
CA SER A 56 -31.41 0.39 23.90
C SER A 56 -30.37 -0.24 24.83
N ASN A 57 -29.58 -1.18 24.30
CA ASN A 57 -28.56 -1.90 25.05
C ASN A 57 -27.15 -1.40 24.76
N LYS A 58 -27.02 -0.44 23.84
CA LYS A 58 -25.75 0.16 23.41
C LYS A 58 -24.76 -0.88 22.90
N ILE A 59 -25.24 -1.86 22.13
CA ILE A 59 -24.40 -2.91 21.54
C ILE A 59 -24.46 -2.83 20.02
N ILE A 60 -23.30 -2.93 19.39
CA ILE A 60 -23.11 -3.07 17.95
C ILE A 60 -22.77 -4.53 17.70
N TYR A 61 -23.65 -5.23 17.00
CA TYR A 61 -23.40 -6.59 16.51
C TYR A 61 -22.85 -6.50 15.09
N VAL A 62 -21.78 -7.24 14.81
CA VAL A 62 -21.16 -7.29 13.47
C VAL A 62 -20.90 -8.74 13.11
N GLY A 63 -21.32 -9.18 11.94
CA GLY A 63 -21.00 -10.50 11.42
C GLY A 63 -19.53 -10.62 11.06
N CYS A 64 -18.96 -11.79 11.31
CA CYS A 64 -17.56 -12.09 11.09
C CYS A 64 -17.47 -13.59 10.78
N ASP A 65 -17.06 -13.95 9.57
CA ASP A 65 -17.20 -15.34 9.10
C ASP A 65 -16.27 -16.30 9.85
N SER A 66 -15.09 -15.83 10.28
CA SER A 66 -14.11 -16.63 11.02
C SER A 66 -13.27 -15.76 11.97
N LEU A 67 -12.35 -16.39 12.71
CA LEU A 67 -11.32 -15.68 13.47
C LEU A 67 -10.08 -15.34 12.64
N ASP A 68 -10.16 -15.44 11.30
CA ASP A 68 -9.07 -15.02 10.44
C ASP A 68 -8.79 -13.52 10.59
N ALA A 69 -7.52 -13.17 10.47
CA ALA A 69 -7.09 -11.79 10.70
C ALA A 69 -7.80 -10.79 9.78
N ASP A 70 -8.06 -11.13 8.52
CA ASP A 70 -8.73 -10.19 7.60
C ASP A 70 -10.21 -10.02 7.91
N GLU A 71 -10.93 -11.08 8.30
CA GLU A 71 -12.34 -11.00 8.72
C GLU A 71 -12.50 -10.12 9.96
N ILE A 72 -11.61 -10.23 10.95
CA ILE A 72 -11.58 -9.34 12.11
C ILE A 72 -11.36 -7.89 11.70
N ARG A 73 -10.47 -7.65 10.75
CA ARG A 73 -10.15 -6.32 10.22
C ARG A 73 -11.38 -5.70 9.53
N LEU A 74 -12.11 -6.50 8.75
CA LEU A 74 -13.37 -6.13 8.10
C LEU A 74 -14.46 -5.80 9.13
N ALA A 75 -14.70 -6.68 10.09
CA ALA A 75 -15.71 -6.50 11.13
C ALA A 75 -15.44 -5.25 11.98
N ALA A 76 -14.18 -4.99 12.33
CA ALA A 76 -13.78 -3.78 13.07
C ALA A 76 -14.06 -2.50 12.28
N SER A 77 -13.76 -2.49 10.98
CA SER A 77 -14.10 -1.37 10.09
C SER A 77 -15.61 -1.15 9.98
N LYS A 78 -16.37 -2.24 9.83
CA LYS A 78 -17.84 -2.19 9.73
C LYS A 78 -18.50 -1.66 11.00
N ALA A 79 -17.96 -2.00 12.17
CA ALA A 79 -18.40 -1.46 13.44
C ALA A 79 -18.33 0.08 13.46
N LEU A 80 -17.23 0.67 12.95
CA LEU A 80 -17.07 2.12 12.87
C LEU A 80 -18.00 2.77 11.86
N GLU A 81 -18.18 2.13 10.70
CA GLU A 81 -19.12 2.60 9.69
C GLU A 81 -20.53 2.74 10.26
N THR A 82 -20.96 1.74 11.03
CA THR A 82 -22.29 1.67 11.65
C THR A 82 -22.57 2.85 12.59
N ILE A 83 -21.55 3.31 13.32
CA ILE A 83 -21.69 4.40 14.31
C ILE A 83 -21.25 5.77 13.80
N LYS A 84 -20.81 5.89 12.54
CA LYS A 84 -20.18 7.11 11.99
C LYS A 84 -21.04 8.36 12.15
N LYS A 85 -22.36 8.23 12.07
CA LYS A 85 -23.35 9.33 12.20
C LYS A 85 -23.97 9.45 13.60
N SER A 86 -23.54 8.63 14.54
CA SER A 86 -24.06 8.61 15.91
C SER A 86 -23.35 9.63 16.83
N THR A 87 -23.85 9.75 18.06
CA THR A 87 -23.21 10.56 19.11
C THR A 87 -22.24 9.76 19.99
N VAL A 88 -21.96 8.50 19.65
CA VAL A 88 -21.08 7.61 20.42
C VAL A 88 -19.66 8.19 20.46
N ARG A 89 -19.11 8.36 21.67
CA ARG A 89 -17.76 8.89 21.92
C ARG A 89 -16.77 7.83 22.38
N SER A 90 -17.23 6.71 22.94
CA SER A 90 -16.36 5.61 23.36
C SER A 90 -16.93 4.24 23.00
N LEU A 91 -16.05 3.35 22.56
CA LEU A 91 -16.37 1.95 22.25
C LEU A 91 -15.56 1.01 23.13
N ALA A 92 -16.14 -0.11 23.53
CA ALA A 92 -15.39 -1.23 24.12
C ALA A 92 -15.62 -2.52 23.34
N ILE A 93 -14.58 -3.34 23.21
CA ILE A 93 -14.62 -4.62 22.50
C ILE A 93 -13.74 -5.64 23.23
N GLY A 94 -14.16 -6.90 23.31
CA GLY A 94 -13.31 -8.01 23.78
C GLY A 94 -12.25 -8.39 22.74
N THR A 95 -11.40 -9.35 23.04
CA THR A 95 -10.50 -9.92 22.03
C THR A 95 -11.18 -11.08 21.29
N TYR A 96 -10.79 -11.27 20.03
CA TYR A 96 -11.24 -12.36 19.17
C TYR A 96 -9.99 -13.00 18.61
N THR A 97 -9.47 -13.99 19.29
CA THR A 97 -8.15 -14.53 18.99
C THR A 97 -8.22 -16.03 18.72
N ASP A 98 -7.35 -16.48 17.82
CA ASP A 98 -7.18 -17.89 17.47
C ASP A 98 -5.72 -18.32 17.72
N GLU A 99 -5.16 -19.24 16.94
CA GLU A 99 -3.78 -19.75 17.06
C GLU A 99 -2.69 -18.65 17.16
N CYS A 100 -2.94 -17.46 16.61
CA CYS A 100 -2.01 -16.33 16.62
C CYS A 100 -2.61 -15.07 17.26
N PRO A 101 -2.80 -15.00 18.60
CA PRO A 101 -3.53 -13.90 19.24
C PRO A 101 -2.99 -12.50 18.92
N GLY A 102 -1.66 -12.34 18.88
CA GLY A 102 -1.04 -11.07 18.51
C GLY A 102 -1.35 -10.63 17.07
N MET A 103 -1.65 -11.56 16.16
CA MET A 103 -2.12 -11.26 14.81
C MET A 103 -3.52 -10.64 14.82
N ASN A 104 -4.44 -11.25 15.56
CA ASN A 104 -5.82 -10.78 15.62
C ASN A 104 -5.93 -9.40 16.29
N ILE A 105 -5.12 -9.10 17.31
CA ILE A 105 -5.07 -7.75 17.90
C ILE A 105 -4.57 -6.71 16.90
N LYS A 106 -3.52 -7.02 16.12
CA LYS A 106 -3.05 -6.13 15.05
C LYS A 106 -4.15 -5.88 14.02
N ALA A 107 -4.86 -6.93 13.59
CA ALA A 107 -5.98 -6.81 12.67
C ALA A 107 -7.14 -5.97 13.24
N LEU A 108 -7.50 -6.15 14.51
CA LEU A 108 -8.53 -5.36 15.16
C LEU A 108 -8.18 -3.86 15.15
N VAL A 109 -6.94 -3.53 15.51
CA VAL A 109 -6.41 -2.16 15.53
C VAL A 109 -6.35 -1.57 14.13
N GLU A 110 -5.84 -2.33 13.16
CA GLU A 110 -5.80 -1.94 11.75
C GLU A 110 -7.21 -1.69 11.20
N GLY A 111 -8.16 -2.57 11.45
CA GLY A 111 -9.53 -2.44 10.96
C GLY A 111 -10.20 -1.16 11.47
N PHE A 112 -10.01 -0.84 12.75
CA PHE A 112 -10.46 0.45 13.29
C PHE A 112 -9.76 1.63 12.62
N MET A 113 -8.44 1.64 12.56
CA MET A 113 -7.69 2.81 12.07
C MET A 113 -7.79 3.03 10.56
N LEU A 114 -7.89 1.95 9.78
CA LEU A 114 -8.04 1.99 8.33
C LEU A 114 -9.49 2.33 7.94
N GLY A 115 -10.49 1.73 8.61
CA GLY A 115 -11.91 2.02 8.39
C GLY A 115 -12.32 3.41 8.91
N GLY A 116 -11.63 3.91 9.94
CA GLY A 116 -11.81 5.26 10.47
C GLY A 116 -11.19 6.38 9.63
N TYR A 117 -10.43 6.05 8.58
CA TYR A 117 -9.81 7.04 7.70
C TYR A 117 -10.85 7.77 6.84
N ALA A 118 -10.66 9.08 6.68
CA ALA A 118 -11.48 9.88 5.78
C ALA A 118 -10.66 11.03 5.19
N PHE A 119 -10.49 11.02 3.86
CA PHE A 119 -9.85 12.12 3.16
C PHE A 119 -10.84 13.28 2.99
N THR A 120 -10.73 14.29 3.85
CA THR A 120 -11.65 15.44 3.91
C THR A 120 -10.95 16.78 3.71
N THR A 121 -9.69 16.76 3.28
CA THR A 121 -8.82 17.93 3.11
C THR A 121 -9.50 19.07 2.35
N TYR A 122 -10.16 18.75 1.24
CA TYR A 122 -10.79 19.73 0.35
C TYR A 122 -12.29 19.98 0.62
N LYS A 123 -12.89 19.31 1.64
CA LYS A 123 -14.30 19.51 1.97
C LYS A 123 -14.47 20.70 2.92
N SER A 124 -15.32 21.65 2.54
CA SER A 124 -15.70 22.79 3.40
C SER A 124 -16.54 22.35 4.61
N LYS A 125 -17.47 21.41 4.41
CA LYS A 125 -18.21 20.72 5.47
C LYS A 125 -17.58 19.37 5.73
N LYS A 126 -16.93 19.23 6.88
CA LYS A 126 -16.31 17.97 7.34
C LYS A 126 -17.31 17.26 8.25
N GLU A 127 -17.72 16.05 7.87
CA GLU A 127 -18.48 15.19 8.78
C GLU A 127 -17.54 14.74 9.92
N GLU A 128 -17.80 15.23 11.13
CA GLU A 128 -16.99 14.87 12.30
C GLU A 128 -17.57 13.61 12.96
N CYS A 129 -16.81 12.52 12.93
CA CYS A 129 -17.08 11.37 13.79
C CYS A 129 -16.84 11.77 15.25
N LYS A 130 -17.83 11.53 16.12
CA LYS A 130 -17.78 11.90 17.54
C LYS A 130 -16.95 10.95 18.40
N LEU A 131 -16.58 9.79 17.87
CA LEU A 131 -15.75 8.79 18.53
C LEU A 131 -14.39 9.40 18.93
N LYS A 132 -14.01 9.21 20.19
CA LYS A 132 -12.74 9.66 20.78
C LYS A 132 -11.87 8.51 21.28
N THR A 133 -12.46 7.40 21.74
CA THR A 133 -11.70 6.29 22.33
C THR A 133 -12.30 4.93 21.99
N ILE A 134 -11.45 3.93 21.77
CA ILE A 134 -11.80 2.51 21.66
C ILE A 134 -10.98 1.75 22.71
N THR A 135 -11.62 0.93 23.53
CA THR A 135 -10.96 0.12 24.55
C THR A 135 -11.05 -1.36 24.18
N ILE A 136 -9.90 -2.00 23.96
CA ILE A 136 -9.78 -3.44 23.75
C ILE A 136 -9.61 -4.11 25.12
N CYS A 137 -10.57 -4.95 25.49
CA CYS A 137 -10.59 -5.70 26.74
C CYS A 137 -9.96 -7.06 26.49
N LEU A 138 -8.96 -7.47 27.28
CA LEU A 138 -8.27 -8.77 27.12
C LEU A 138 -9.13 -9.99 27.48
N GLU A 139 -10.38 -9.78 27.88
CA GLU A 139 -11.34 -10.87 27.95
C GLU A 139 -11.65 -11.34 26.53
N ASP A 140 -11.36 -12.61 26.25
CA ASP A 140 -11.45 -13.18 24.91
C ASP A 140 -12.76 -13.95 24.65
N TYR A 141 -13.16 -13.97 23.38
CA TYR A 141 -14.28 -14.74 22.86
C TYR A 141 -14.06 -16.27 22.93
N ALA A 142 -12.91 -16.76 22.48
CA ALA A 142 -12.55 -18.18 22.37
C ALA A 142 -11.69 -18.71 23.53
N ARG A 143 -11.09 -17.83 24.34
CA ARG A 143 -10.28 -18.09 25.56
C ARG A 143 -8.82 -18.57 25.38
N PRO A 144 -7.95 -17.93 24.59
CA PRO A 144 -6.51 -18.03 24.78
C PRO A 144 -6.02 -17.04 25.85
N ASP A 145 -4.94 -17.40 26.55
CA ASP A 145 -4.30 -16.57 27.56
C ASP A 145 -3.34 -15.57 26.88
N LEU A 146 -3.77 -14.31 26.72
CA LEU A 146 -2.97 -13.24 26.14
C LEU A 146 -2.44 -12.31 27.24
N SER A 147 -1.10 -12.23 27.36
CA SER A 147 -0.48 -11.30 28.31
C SER A 147 -0.67 -9.84 27.89
N MET A 148 -0.76 -8.94 28.88
CA MET A 148 -0.85 -7.48 28.64
C MET A 148 0.29 -6.97 27.75
N GLU A 149 1.51 -7.43 28.01
CA GLU A 149 2.69 -7.04 27.24
C GLU A 149 2.58 -7.45 25.76
N SER A 150 2.12 -8.68 25.49
CA SER A 150 1.92 -9.16 24.12
C SER A 150 0.85 -8.36 23.40
N ALA A 151 -0.23 -8.01 24.11
CA ALA A 151 -1.31 -7.20 23.57
C ALA A 151 -0.88 -5.75 23.28
N GLU A 152 -0.14 -5.11 24.20
CA GLU A 152 0.42 -3.76 24.00
C GLU A 152 1.41 -3.72 22.83
N LYS A 153 2.25 -4.75 22.69
CA LYS A 153 3.13 -4.90 21.52
C LYS A 153 2.33 -5.02 20.23
N ALA A 154 1.28 -5.83 20.21
CA ALA A 154 0.42 -5.99 19.03
C ALA A 154 -0.33 -4.68 18.70
N LEU A 155 -0.83 -3.96 19.71
CA LEU A 155 -1.43 -2.63 19.56
C LEU A 155 -0.47 -1.64 18.92
N ARG A 156 0.76 -1.54 19.44
CA ARG A 156 1.79 -0.66 18.87
C ARG A 156 2.05 -0.98 17.41
N VAL A 157 2.22 -2.26 17.07
CA VAL A 157 2.50 -2.69 15.69
C VAL A 157 1.33 -2.38 14.76
N GLY A 158 0.10 -2.76 15.14
CA GLY A 158 -1.10 -2.49 14.32
C GLY A 158 -1.31 -0.99 14.08
N LYS A 159 -1.05 -0.17 15.10
CA LYS A 159 -1.11 1.30 14.99
C LYS A 159 -0.11 1.84 13.98
N ILE A 160 1.16 1.47 14.10
CA ILE A 160 2.22 1.95 13.18
C ILE A 160 1.93 1.52 11.74
N VAL A 161 1.51 0.27 11.53
CA VAL A 161 1.17 -0.24 10.20
C VAL A 161 -0.01 0.54 9.59
N ALA A 162 -1.06 0.79 10.37
CA ALA A 162 -2.21 1.55 9.90
C ALA A 162 -1.88 3.04 9.64
N GLU A 163 -1.06 3.66 10.47
CA GLU A 163 -0.58 5.04 10.30
C GLU A 163 0.34 5.19 9.08
N ALA A 164 1.20 4.20 8.81
CA ALA A 164 2.00 4.15 7.60
C ALA A 164 1.10 4.02 6.36
N THR A 165 0.09 3.13 6.41
CA THR A 165 -0.86 2.94 5.31
C THR A 165 -1.65 4.23 5.03
N ASN A 166 -2.20 4.86 6.06
CA ASN A 166 -2.95 6.11 5.93
C ASN A 166 -2.07 7.28 5.44
N PHE A 167 -0.76 7.28 5.78
CA PHE A 167 0.19 8.25 5.24
C PHE A 167 0.33 8.11 3.71
N ALA A 168 0.39 6.88 3.17
CA ALA A 168 0.32 6.69 1.72
C ALA A 168 -1.00 7.22 1.15
N ARG A 169 -2.13 6.96 1.83
CA ARG A 169 -3.46 7.41 1.38
C ARG A 169 -3.53 8.95 1.29
N ASP A 170 -2.96 9.67 2.25
CA ASP A 170 -2.95 11.14 2.24
C ASP A 170 -2.18 11.69 1.04
N ILE A 171 -0.99 11.13 0.75
CA ILE A 171 -0.17 11.54 -0.40
C ILE A 171 -0.91 11.28 -1.71
N VAL A 172 -1.46 10.08 -1.90
CA VAL A 172 -2.10 9.66 -3.16
C VAL A 172 -3.41 10.43 -3.40
N ASN A 173 -4.21 10.67 -2.35
CA ASN A 173 -5.46 11.40 -2.47
C ASN A 173 -5.26 12.90 -2.76
N GLY A 174 -4.11 13.46 -2.39
CA GLY A 174 -3.72 14.84 -2.69
C GLY A 174 -3.77 15.15 -4.18
N THR A 175 -4.27 16.34 -4.51
CA THR A 175 -4.43 16.81 -5.90
C THR A 175 -3.06 16.95 -6.59
N PRO A 176 -2.99 16.89 -7.93
CA PRO A 176 -1.73 17.13 -8.64
C PRO A 176 -1.18 18.54 -8.41
N GLN A 177 -2.05 19.52 -8.16
CA GLN A 177 -1.63 20.89 -7.83
C GLN A 177 -0.90 20.98 -6.48
N ASP A 178 -1.32 20.18 -5.49
CA ASP A 178 -0.74 20.22 -4.15
C ASP A 178 0.43 19.25 -3.97
N ILE A 179 0.39 18.10 -4.66
CA ILE A 179 1.41 17.05 -4.57
C ILE A 179 2.18 16.96 -5.89
N THR A 180 2.94 18.01 -6.19
CA THR A 180 3.94 18.06 -7.28
C THR A 180 5.20 17.28 -6.91
N PRO A 181 6.17 17.04 -7.83
CA PRO A 181 7.42 16.35 -7.50
C PRO A 181 8.21 17.03 -6.37
N ILE A 182 8.21 18.36 -6.33
CA ILE A 182 8.83 19.15 -5.26
C ILE A 182 8.09 18.95 -3.94
N ALA A 183 6.75 19.01 -3.94
CA ALA A 183 5.97 18.77 -2.73
C ALA A 183 6.17 17.35 -2.19
N LEU A 184 6.26 16.35 -3.07
CA LEU A 184 6.57 14.97 -2.69
C LEU A 184 7.97 14.85 -2.07
N ALA A 185 8.97 15.58 -2.57
CA ALA A 185 10.30 15.66 -1.96
C ALA A 185 10.26 16.29 -0.56
N ASN A 186 9.50 17.37 -0.37
CA ASN A 186 9.34 18.00 0.94
C ASN A 186 8.66 17.07 1.96
N ILE A 187 7.67 16.27 1.52
CA ILE A 187 7.04 15.25 2.36
C ILE A 187 8.06 14.19 2.79
N ALA A 188 8.94 13.77 1.87
CA ALA A 188 10.02 12.82 2.15
C ALA A 188 11.02 13.39 3.17
N GLU A 189 11.47 14.62 2.99
CA GLU A 189 12.37 15.30 3.92
C GLU A 189 11.78 15.41 5.32
N GLY A 190 10.46 15.59 5.44
CA GLY A 190 9.74 15.56 6.71
C GLY A 190 9.89 14.25 7.49
N LEU A 191 10.23 13.14 6.85
CA LEU A 191 10.47 11.86 7.53
C LEU A 191 11.82 11.78 8.27
N THR A 192 12.73 12.74 8.05
CA THR A 192 14.02 12.81 8.75
C THR A 192 13.88 13.11 10.24
N THR A 193 12.68 13.47 10.71
CA THR A 193 12.37 13.57 12.14
C THR A 193 12.33 12.19 12.82
N ILE A 194 12.22 11.10 12.06
CA ILE A 194 12.27 9.74 12.57
C ILE A 194 13.74 9.36 12.80
N PRO A 195 14.11 8.82 13.96
CA PRO A 195 15.49 8.43 14.22
C PRO A 195 16.06 7.50 13.14
N ASN A 196 17.34 7.69 12.80
CA ASN A 196 18.08 6.92 11.80
C ASN A 196 17.55 7.03 10.36
N VAL A 197 16.68 8.00 10.06
CA VAL A 197 16.22 8.29 8.71
C VAL A 197 16.97 9.49 8.13
N THR A 198 17.47 9.37 6.91
CA THR A 198 18.07 10.47 6.13
C THR A 198 17.38 10.59 4.78
N CYS A 199 17.41 11.79 4.19
CA CYS A 199 16.82 12.06 2.87
C CYS A 199 17.84 12.81 2.00
N LYS A 200 18.02 12.35 0.76
CA LYS A 200 18.73 13.07 -0.29
C LYS A 200 17.76 13.34 -1.43
N VAL A 201 17.62 14.60 -1.81
CA VAL A 201 16.78 15.04 -2.93
C VAL A 201 17.69 15.52 -4.03
N MET A 202 17.61 14.89 -5.19
CA MET A 202 18.43 15.16 -6.37
C MET A 202 17.54 15.73 -7.48
N ASP A 203 18.06 16.71 -8.21
CA ASP A 203 17.35 17.48 -9.23
C ASP A 203 17.69 17.00 -10.66
N GLU A 204 17.16 17.70 -11.65
CA GLU A 204 17.44 17.47 -13.07
C GLU A 204 18.92 17.50 -13.45
N ASN A 205 19.76 18.30 -12.78
CA ASN A 205 21.19 18.38 -13.07
C ASN A 205 21.88 17.07 -12.67
N PHE A 206 21.56 16.54 -11.48
CA PHE A 206 22.05 15.23 -11.07
C PHE A 206 21.60 14.13 -12.04
N LEU A 207 20.34 14.16 -12.50
CA LEU A 207 19.85 13.20 -13.49
C LEU A 207 20.64 13.25 -14.81
N HIS A 208 20.99 14.46 -15.27
CA HIS A 208 21.83 14.66 -16.45
C HIS A 208 23.23 14.08 -16.24
N GLU A 209 23.87 14.38 -15.11
CA GLU A 209 25.19 13.86 -14.75
C GLU A 209 25.22 12.33 -14.65
N GLN A 210 24.12 11.73 -14.17
CA GLN A 210 23.97 10.28 -14.04
C GLN A 210 23.52 9.57 -15.32
N GLY A 211 23.32 10.30 -16.43
CA GLY A 211 22.86 9.74 -17.69
C GLY A 211 21.44 9.16 -17.64
N MET A 212 20.58 9.67 -16.75
CA MET A 212 19.20 9.20 -16.55
C MET A 212 18.26 9.83 -17.58
N ASN A 213 18.56 9.65 -18.87
CA ASN A 213 17.86 10.35 -19.94
C ASN A 213 16.45 9.80 -20.21
N ALA A 214 16.14 8.57 -19.80
CA ALA A 214 14.79 8.03 -19.91
C ALA A 214 13.84 8.72 -18.92
N PHE A 215 14.31 8.97 -17.69
CA PHE A 215 13.60 9.74 -16.68
C PHE A 215 13.44 11.22 -17.10
N LEU A 216 14.52 11.86 -17.54
CA LEU A 216 14.50 13.25 -18.01
C LEU A 216 13.57 13.46 -19.21
N ALA A 217 13.47 12.48 -20.11
CA ALA A 217 12.58 12.56 -21.27
C ALA A 217 11.10 12.67 -20.86
N VAL A 218 10.67 11.90 -19.86
CA VAL A 218 9.30 11.94 -19.34
C VAL A 218 8.98 13.31 -18.74
N ASN A 219 9.91 13.88 -17.97
CA ASN A 219 9.69 15.17 -17.33
C ASN A 219 9.63 16.35 -18.30
N ARG A 220 10.25 16.24 -19.48
CA ARG A 220 10.62 17.35 -20.36
C ARG A 220 9.50 18.38 -20.61
N ALA A 221 8.24 17.95 -20.68
CA ALA A 221 7.09 18.82 -20.94
C ALA A 221 6.44 19.44 -19.69
N SER A 222 6.76 18.96 -18.50
CA SER A 222 6.20 19.48 -17.26
C SER A 222 6.83 20.83 -16.90
N VAL A 223 6.02 21.69 -16.29
CA VAL A 223 6.49 22.93 -15.65
C VAL A 223 7.11 22.68 -14.28
N HIS A 224 6.88 21.49 -13.71
CA HIS A 224 7.41 21.07 -12.43
C HIS A 224 8.67 20.20 -12.67
N PRO A 225 9.84 20.63 -12.17
CA PRO A 225 11.08 19.89 -12.39
C PRO A 225 11.05 18.52 -11.68
N PRO A 226 11.80 17.53 -12.18
CA PRO A 226 11.78 16.18 -11.65
C PRO A 226 12.58 16.11 -10.35
N ARG A 227 12.29 15.12 -9.50
CA ARG A 227 13.08 14.83 -8.30
C ARG A 227 13.39 13.34 -8.24
N LEU A 228 14.65 13.00 -8.05
CA LEU A 228 15.04 11.68 -7.55
C LEU A 228 15.19 11.80 -6.03
N ILE A 229 14.29 11.16 -5.30
CA ILE A 229 14.29 11.21 -3.83
C ILE A 229 14.85 9.89 -3.33
N HIS A 230 15.84 9.95 -2.45
CA HIS A 230 16.48 8.80 -1.82
C HIS A 230 16.38 8.95 -0.31
N LEU A 231 15.45 8.20 0.29
CA LEU A 231 15.34 8.03 1.73
C LEU A 231 16.13 6.80 2.18
N THR A 232 16.85 6.92 3.29
CA THR A 232 17.58 5.80 3.90
C THR A 232 17.21 5.67 5.36
N TYR A 233 16.82 4.48 5.79
CA TYR A 233 16.75 4.07 7.18
C TYR A 233 17.89 3.10 7.49
N MET A 234 18.72 3.42 8.49
CA MET A 234 19.92 2.66 8.84
C MET A 234 19.92 2.28 10.34
N PRO A 235 19.46 1.08 10.72
CA PRO A 235 19.60 0.60 12.09
C PRO A 235 21.08 0.28 12.41
N GLN A 236 21.41 0.11 13.70
CA GLN A 236 22.82 -0.12 14.11
C GLN A 236 23.43 -1.41 13.54
N ASN A 237 22.64 -2.49 13.43
CA ASN A 237 23.10 -3.80 12.96
C ASN A 237 22.09 -4.37 11.95
N PRO A 238 22.08 -3.88 10.70
CA PRO A 238 21.13 -4.33 9.69
C PRO A 238 21.39 -5.79 9.30
N LYS A 239 20.34 -6.62 9.28
CA LYS A 239 20.38 -8.03 8.85
C LYS A 239 20.48 -8.18 7.33
N LYS A 240 19.80 -7.30 6.58
CA LYS A 240 19.75 -7.25 5.11
C LYS A 240 19.61 -5.80 4.65
N ARG A 241 20.06 -5.50 3.43
CA ARG A 241 19.77 -4.27 2.70
C ARG A 241 18.60 -4.47 1.75
N LEU A 242 17.49 -3.80 2.02
CA LEU A 242 16.27 -3.81 1.22
C LEU A 242 16.17 -2.49 0.45
N VAL A 243 16.10 -2.55 -0.88
CA VAL A 243 15.97 -1.36 -1.72
C VAL A 243 14.60 -1.38 -2.39
N TYR A 244 13.80 -0.37 -2.10
CA TYR A 244 12.48 -0.15 -2.68
C TYR A 244 12.53 0.98 -3.71
N VAL A 245 11.93 0.77 -4.88
CA VAL A 245 11.86 1.75 -5.97
C VAL A 245 10.41 2.10 -6.27
N GLY A 246 10.00 3.35 -6.09
CA GLY A 246 8.62 3.80 -6.29
C GLY A 246 8.44 4.64 -7.54
N LYS A 247 7.49 4.27 -8.41
CA LYS A 247 6.99 5.14 -9.49
C LYS A 247 6.29 6.35 -8.87
N GLY A 248 6.80 7.56 -9.15
CA GLY A 248 6.32 8.83 -8.58
C GLY A 248 5.72 9.78 -9.60
N LEU A 249 4.84 9.30 -10.49
CA LEU A 249 4.15 10.17 -11.45
C LEU A 249 3.06 10.95 -10.72
N THR A 250 3.39 12.17 -10.33
CA THR A 250 2.48 13.05 -9.57
C THR A 250 1.23 13.42 -10.35
N TYR A 251 1.34 13.42 -11.68
CA TYR A 251 0.23 13.35 -12.60
C TYR A 251 0.66 12.71 -13.93
N ASP A 252 -0.24 11.98 -14.57
CA ASP A 252 -0.02 11.36 -15.87
C ASP A 252 -1.16 11.70 -16.84
N SER A 253 -0.85 12.55 -17.83
CA SER A 253 -1.76 12.88 -18.93
C SER A 253 -1.59 11.96 -20.14
N GLY A 254 -0.57 11.10 -20.14
CA GLY A 254 -0.08 10.30 -21.27
C GLY A 254 0.88 11.02 -22.20
N GLY A 255 1.13 12.32 -22.00
CA GLY A 255 2.00 13.12 -22.85
C GLY A 255 1.38 13.34 -24.24
N LEU A 256 2.17 13.23 -25.31
CA LEU A 256 1.64 13.34 -26.69
C LEU A 256 0.68 12.20 -27.05
N SER A 257 0.84 11.05 -26.43
CA SER A 257 -0.10 9.92 -26.47
C SER A 257 -1.22 10.14 -25.46
N LEU A 258 -1.90 11.28 -25.59
CA LEU A 258 -2.81 11.82 -24.59
C LEU A 258 -3.92 10.84 -24.21
N LYS A 259 -4.12 10.65 -22.91
CA LYS A 259 -5.22 9.84 -22.40
C LYS A 259 -6.58 10.47 -22.74
N PRO A 260 -7.60 9.67 -23.09
CA PRO A 260 -8.98 10.14 -23.09
C PRO A 260 -9.39 10.65 -21.70
N SER A 261 -10.32 11.60 -21.65
CA SER A 261 -10.73 12.24 -20.38
C SER A 261 -11.15 11.23 -19.30
N GLU A 262 -11.90 10.19 -19.68
CA GLU A 262 -12.36 9.14 -18.75
C GLU A 262 -11.21 8.31 -18.14
N HIS A 263 -10.08 8.20 -18.85
CA HIS A 263 -8.89 7.50 -18.37
C HIS A 263 -7.85 8.42 -17.72
N MET A 264 -8.02 9.73 -17.84
CA MET A 264 -7.15 10.74 -17.22
C MET A 264 -7.61 11.09 -15.79
N VAL A 265 -8.92 11.09 -15.55
CA VAL A 265 -9.46 11.16 -14.19
C VAL A 265 -8.86 10.01 -13.37
N THR A 266 -8.54 10.29 -12.10
CA THR A 266 -7.79 9.43 -11.16
C THR A 266 -6.27 9.34 -11.35
N MET A 267 -5.68 9.87 -12.43
CA MET A 267 -4.21 9.81 -12.65
C MET A 267 -3.36 10.61 -11.66
N LYS A 268 -3.99 11.38 -10.76
CA LYS A 268 -3.31 11.84 -9.54
C LYS A 268 -2.77 10.68 -8.70
N ALA A 269 -3.33 9.48 -8.85
CA ALA A 269 -2.91 8.29 -8.12
C ALA A 269 -1.67 7.62 -8.73
N ASP A 270 -1.12 8.12 -9.84
CA ASP A 270 0.01 7.51 -10.51
C ASP A 270 1.36 7.66 -9.76
N LYS A 271 1.31 8.32 -8.60
CA LYS A 271 2.35 8.42 -7.57
C LYS A 271 2.19 7.40 -6.44
N SER A 272 1.29 6.41 -6.56
CA SER A 272 1.02 5.45 -5.49
C SER A 272 2.23 4.58 -5.16
N GLY A 273 3.06 4.23 -6.15
CA GLY A 273 4.31 3.50 -5.92
C GLY A 273 5.26 4.27 -5.02
N ALA A 274 5.47 5.56 -5.31
CA ALA A 274 6.27 6.47 -4.50
C ALA A 274 5.73 6.63 -3.07
N ALA A 275 4.42 6.84 -2.94
CA ALA A 275 3.77 6.97 -1.64
C ALA A 275 3.91 5.69 -0.80
N ALA A 276 3.81 4.51 -1.44
CA ALA A 276 3.94 3.23 -0.79
C ALA A 276 5.36 3.00 -0.26
N VAL A 277 6.41 3.16 -1.10
CA VAL A 277 7.80 2.93 -0.65
C VAL A 277 8.23 3.89 0.45
N MET A 278 7.77 5.15 0.39
CA MET A 278 7.99 6.14 1.44
C MET A 278 7.32 5.71 2.76
N SER A 279 6.11 5.18 2.68
CA SER A 279 5.34 4.71 3.84
C SER A 279 5.88 3.41 4.43
N ILE A 280 6.41 2.51 3.59
CA ILE A 280 7.09 1.28 4.02
C ILE A 280 8.33 1.65 4.85
N LEU A 281 9.17 2.56 4.36
CA LEU A 281 10.33 3.03 5.11
C LEU A 281 9.91 3.69 6.43
N LYS A 282 8.90 4.57 6.41
CA LYS A 282 8.34 5.19 7.62
C LYS A 282 7.91 4.13 8.65
N GLY A 283 7.09 3.17 8.24
CA GLY A 283 6.58 2.12 9.13
C GLY A 283 7.69 1.24 9.68
N ALA A 284 8.63 0.82 8.84
CA ALA A 284 9.76 -0.01 9.25
C ALA A 284 10.68 0.70 10.24
N ALA A 285 10.95 1.99 10.03
CA ALA A 285 11.76 2.80 10.94
C ALA A 285 11.07 3.00 12.30
N GLN A 286 9.76 3.27 12.31
CA GLN A 286 8.98 3.42 13.55
C GLN A 286 8.81 2.10 14.34
N LEU A 287 8.81 0.98 13.62
CA LEU A 287 8.85 -0.38 14.19
C LEU A 287 10.26 -0.80 14.62
N GLU A 288 11.28 -0.02 14.28
CA GLU A 288 12.69 -0.32 14.53
C GLU A 288 13.12 -1.67 13.95
N LEU A 289 12.66 -1.99 12.73
CA LEU A 289 12.99 -3.25 12.08
C LEU A 289 14.49 -3.33 11.76
N PRO A 290 15.13 -4.50 11.87
CA PRO A 290 16.58 -4.62 11.76
C PRO A 290 17.04 -4.73 10.29
N TYR A 291 16.52 -3.88 9.41
CA TYR A 291 16.87 -3.85 7.99
C TYR A 291 17.39 -2.46 7.60
N GLU A 292 18.47 -2.43 6.82
CA GLU A 292 18.87 -1.22 6.11
C GLU A 292 17.87 -1.06 4.95
N ILE A 293 17.13 0.05 4.91
CA ILE A 293 16.07 0.26 3.93
C ILE A 293 16.36 1.53 3.14
N HIS A 294 16.38 1.40 1.82
CA HIS A 294 16.42 2.53 0.90
C HIS A 294 15.09 2.64 0.17
N ALA A 295 14.50 3.82 0.10
CA ALA A 295 13.38 4.12 -0.78
C ALA A 295 13.84 5.14 -1.84
N ILE A 296 13.92 4.67 -3.08
CA ILE A 296 14.28 5.45 -4.27
C ILE A 296 12.99 5.80 -5.01
N ILE A 297 12.74 7.09 -5.22
CA ILE A 297 11.51 7.58 -5.84
C ILE A 297 11.87 8.44 -7.04
N GLY A 298 11.42 8.03 -8.22
CA GLY A 298 11.45 8.85 -9.43
C GLY A 298 10.19 9.71 -9.50
N ALA A 299 10.26 10.95 -9.02
CA ALA A 299 9.13 11.87 -8.97
C ALA A 299 9.13 12.81 -10.19
N THR A 300 8.04 12.80 -10.95
CA THR A 300 7.86 13.71 -12.09
C THR A 300 6.37 13.82 -12.47
N GLU A 301 6.06 14.53 -13.54
CA GLU A 301 4.78 14.50 -14.22
C GLU A 301 5.01 14.10 -15.69
N ASN A 302 4.02 13.46 -16.29
CA ASN A 302 3.99 13.19 -17.72
C ASN A 302 2.96 14.09 -18.38
N MET A 303 3.45 15.18 -18.98
CA MET A 303 2.64 16.27 -19.51
C MET A 303 2.76 16.37 -21.04
N ILE A 304 1.79 17.03 -21.65
CA ILE A 304 1.82 17.39 -23.06
C ILE A 304 2.33 18.83 -23.23
N GLY A 305 3.19 19.07 -24.23
CA GLY A 305 3.75 20.39 -24.50
C GLY A 305 4.62 20.39 -25.76
N GLY A 306 4.99 21.58 -26.24
CA GLY A 306 5.78 21.73 -27.47
C GLY A 306 7.18 21.10 -27.41
N ASN A 307 7.71 20.89 -26.19
CA ASN A 307 8.98 20.24 -25.93
C ASN A 307 8.84 18.79 -25.44
N ALA A 308 7.66 18.17 -25.48
CA ALA A 308 7.47 16.78 -25.06
C ALA A 308 8.37 15.79 -25.83
N PHE A 309 8.77 14.70 -25.15
CA PHE A 309 9.28 13.50 -25.82
C PHE A 309 8.18 12.85 -26.65
N LYS A 310 8.56 12.08 -27.67
CA LYS A 310 7.67 11.70 -28.77
C LYS A 310 7.69 10.20 -29.01
N PRO A 311 6.61 9.61 -29.53
CA PRO A 311 6.76 8.41 -30.35
C PRO A 311 7.84 8.64 -31.42
N ASP A 312 8.63 7.61 -31.71
CA ASP A 312 9.82 7.59 -32.56
C ASP A 312 11.12 8.12 -31.92
N ASP A 313 11.08 8.73 -30.73
CA ASP A 313 12.31 9.04 -29.99
C ASP A 313 13.03 7.75 -29.57
N VAL A 314 14.36 7.76 -29.67
CA VAL A 314 15.23 6.72 -29.08
C VAL A 314 15.96 7.32 -27.89
N LEU A 315 15.66 6.83 -26.70
CA LEU A 315 16.24 7.30 -25.44
C LEU A 315 17.40 6.40 -25.03
N VAL A 316 18.40 6.95 -24.33
CA VAL A 316 19.51 6.17 -23.74
C VAL A 316 19.34 6.15 -22.22
N ALA A 317 19.03 4.98 -21.66
CA ALA A 317 18.92 4.80 -20.21
C ALA A 317 20.30 4.81 -19.53
N LYS A 318 20.31 4.92 -18.19
CA LYS A 318 21.52 4.98 -17.36
C LYS A 318 22.49 3.82 -17.57
N ASN A 319 22.00 2.62 -17.90
CA ASN A 319 22.85 1.47 -18.22
C ASN A 319 23.31 1.40 -19.69
N GLY A 320 23.10 2.47 -20.47
CA GLY A 320 23.48 2.58 -21.87
C GLY A 320 22.52 1.92 -22.86
N LYS A 321 21.49 1.20 -22.40
CA LYS A 321 20.50 0.58 -23.30
C LYS A 321 19.65 1.64 -23.98
N THR A 322 19.36 1.40 -25.25
CA THR A 322 18.52 2.27 -26.07
C THR A 322 17.05 1.82 -26.06
N ILE A 323 16.13 2.77 -25.89
CA ILE A 323 14.69 2.54 -25.79
C ILE A 323 13.97 3.28 -26.92
N GLU A 324 13.35 2.56 -27.84
CA GLU A 324 12.43 3.12 -28.82
C GLU A 324 11.09 3.43 -28.12
N VAL A 325 10.76 4.71 -28.03
CA VAL A 325 9.47 5.19 -27.54
C VAL A 325 8.46 5.06 -28.67
N ARG A 326 7.43 4.24 -28.48
CA ARG A 326 6.30 4.15 -29.44
C ARG A 326 4.99 4.65 -28.87
N ASN A 327 4.94 4.87 -27.56
CA ASN A 327 3.81 5.47 -26.86
C ASN A 327 4.32 6.19 -25.60
N THR A 328 4.01 7.46 -25.43
CA THR A 328 4.45 8.29 -24.29
C THR A 328 3.63 8.06 -23.02
N ASP A 329 2.53 7.30 -23.12
CA ASP A 329 1.69 6.81 -22.00
C ASP A 329 2.24 5.51 -21.37
N ALA A 330 3.44 5.09 -21.80
CA ALA A 330 4.24 4.05 -21.17
C ALA A 330 5.50 4.68 -20.54
N GLU A 331 5.30 5.76 -19.80
CA GLU A 331 6.30 6.62 -19.16
C GLU A 331 6.85 6.03 -17.86
N GLY A 332 6.00 5.39 -17.04
CA GLY A 332 6.39 4.96 -15.70
C GLY A 332 7.55 3.98 -15.72
N ARG A 333 7.58 3.09 -16.72
CA ARG A 333 8.69 2.15 -16.92
C ARG A 333 9.98 2.84 -17.39
N LEU A 334 9.90 3.99 -18.07
CA LEU A 334 11.07 4.78 -18.46
C LEU A 334 11.72 5.44 -17.24
N VAL A 335 10.90 6.00 -16.34
CA VAL A 335 11.36 6.53 -15.05
C VAL A 335 11.98 5.42 -14.19
N LEU A 336 11.29 4.28 -14.09
CA LEU A 336 11.77 3.13 -13.32
C LEU A 336 13.04 2.52 -13.89
N ALA A 337 13.23 2.49 -15.21
CA ALA A 337 14.43 1.96 -15.84
C ALA A 337 15.69 2.62 -15.26
N ASP A 338 15.72 3.96 -15.25
CA ASP A 338 16.85 4.71 -14.70
C ASP A 338 16.94 4.58 -13.16
N CYS A 339 15.80 4.63 -12.46
CA CYS A 339 15.78 4.49 -11.00
C CYS A 339 16.27 3.10 -10.54
N LEU A 340 15.95 2.03 -11.28
CA LEU A 340 16.41 0.68 -11.01
C LEU A 340 17.91 0.53 -11.26
N CYS A 341 18.46 1.20 -12.28
CA CYS A 341 19.90 1.25 -12.47
C CYS A 341 20.59 1.94 -11.29
N TYR A 342 20.09 3.09 -10.83
CA TYR A 342 20.62 3.77 -9.64
C TYR A 342 20.49 2.91 -8.36
N ALA A 343 19.34 2.26 -8.17
CA ALA A 343 19.06 1.43 -6.99
C ALA A 343 20.05 0.26 -6.83
N GLN A 344 20.51 -0.32 -7.94
CA GLN A 344 21.43 -1.46 -7.93
C GLN A 344 22.87 -1.09 -7.52
N GLU A 345 23.27 0.19 -7.65
CA GLU A 345 24.56 0.68 -7.14
C GLU A 345 24.69 0.52 -5.62
N LEU A 346 23.55 0.41 -4.92
CA LEU A 346 23.47 0.16 -3.48
C LEU A 346 23.71 -1.32 -3.12
N LYS A 347 23.85 -2.23 -4.10
CA LYS A 347 24.07 -3.66 -3.90
C LYS A 347 23.01 -4.29 -2.98
N PRO A 348 21.73 -4.33 -3.40
CA PRO A 348 20.64 -4.85 -2.59
C PRO A 348 20.77 -6.35 -2.31
N ASP A 349 20.31 -6.77 -1.13
CA ASP A 349 19.95 -8.17 -0.86
C ASP A 349 18.55 -8.49 -1.41
N VAL A 350 17.66 -7.49 -1.40
CA VAL A 350 16.35 -7.53 -2.05
C VAL A 350 16.08 -6.19 -2.72
N LEU A 351 15.61 -6.25 -3.96
CA LEU A 351 15.16 -5.10 -4.74
C LEU A 351 13.66 -5.25 -5.04
N VAL A 352 12.85 -4.27 -4.66
CA VAL A 352 11.41 -4.29 -4.92
C VAL A 352 11.03 -2.99 -5.61
N ASP A 353 10.44 -3.05 -6.79
CA ASP A 353 9.82 -1.87 -7.38
C ASP A 353 8.29 -1.92 -7.29
N MET A 354 7.67 -0.77 -7.09
CA MET A 354 6.24 -0.60 -6.90
C MET A 354 5.71 0.49 -7.83
N ALA A 355 4.69 0.14 -8.62
CA ALA A 355 4.17 1.06 -9.61
C ALA A 355 2.71 0.79 -9.95
N THR A 356 1.94 1.86 -10.14
CA THR A 356 0.68 1.86 -10.89
C THR A 356 1.04 1.79 -12.38
N LEU A 357 1.45 0.61 -12.86
CA LEU A 357 2.20 0.53 -14.11
C LEU A 357 1.32 0.22 -15.32
N THR A 358 0.32 -0.66 -15.17
CA THR A 358 -0.49 -1.07 -16.32
C THR A 358 -1.97 -1.26 -16.02
N GLY A 359 -2.82 -0.69 -16.88
CA GLY A 359 -4.25 -1.06 -16.92
C GLY A 359 -4.46 -2.54 -17.27
N ALA A 360 -3.50 -3.17 -17.96
CA ALA A 360 -3.54 -4.60 -18.26
C ALA A 360 -3.47 -5.49 -17.00
N CYS A 361 -2.81 -5.03 -15.93
CA CYS A 361 -2.82 -5.76 -14.65
C CYS A 361 -4.21 -5.74 -14.02
N VAL A 362 -4.90 -4.59 -14.09
CA VAL A 362 -6.29 -4.45 -13.63
C VAL A 362 -7.24 -5.35 -14.41
N VAL A 363 -7.08 -5.42 -15.74
CA VAL A 363 -7.86 -6.33 -16.59
C VAL A 363 -7.62 -7.80 -16.22
N ALA A 364 -6.39 -8.16 -15.87
CA ALA A 364 -6.02 -9.56 -15.57
C ALA A 364 -6.43 -10.01 -14.16
N LEU A 365 -6.27 -9.15 -13.15
CA LEU A 365 -6.40 -9.52 -11.73
C LEU A 365 -7.52 -8.77 -10.99
N GLY A 366 -8.24 -7.89 -11.68
CA GLY A 366 -9.26 -7.02 -11.10
C GLY A 366 -8.69 -5.78 -10.40
N GLU A 367 -9.59 -4.97 -9.84
CA GLU A 367 -9.25 -3.71 -9.17
C GLU A 367 -8.68 -3.90 -7.76
N TYR A 368 -8.67 -5.13 -7.22
CA TYR A 368 -8.38 -5.37 -5.80
C TYR A 368 -7.04 -6.05 -5.56
N THR A 369 -6.34 -6.48 -6.62
CA THR A 369 -5.22 -7.42 -6.54
C THR A 369 -3.95 -6.84 -7.14
N THR A 370 -2.84 -6.92 -6.41
CA THR A 370 -1.50 -6.54 -6.88
C THR A 370 -0.92 -7.63 -7.80
N GLY A 371 -0.35 -7.24 -8.94
CA GLY A 371 0.39 -8.14 -9.81
C GLY A 371 1.83 -8.31 -9.35
N VAL A 372 2.26 -9.55 -9.07
CA VAL A 372 3.61 -9.87 -8.59
C VAL A 372 4.42 -10.55 -9.68
N MET A 373 5.56 -9.96 -10.03
CA MET A 373 6.47 -10.44 -11.07
C MET A 373 7.91 -10.50 -10.55
N GLY A 374 8.75 -11.31 -11.19
CA GLY A 374 10.15 -11.55 -10.80
C GLY A 374 10.61 -12.96 -11.14
N HIS A 375 11.91 -13.23 -11.04
CA HIS A 375 12.49 -14.54 -11.39
C HIS A 375 12.46 -15.54 -10.25
N SER A 376 12.78 -15.09 -9.03
CA SER A 376 12.85 -15.98 -7.87
C SER A 376 11.46 -16.43 -7.44
N SER A 377 11.18 -17.72 -7.62
CA SER A 377 9.94 -18.33 -7.12
C SER A 377 9.85 -18.22 -5.60
N GLU A 378 10.95 -18.46 -4.88
CA GLU A 378 10.99 -18.38 -3.42
C GLU A 378 10.58 -17.00 -2.92
N LEU A 379 11.19 -15.94 -3.46
CA LEU A 379 10.90 -14.56 -3.09
C LEU A 379 9.44 -14.18 -3.37
N LYS A 380 8.90 -14.59 -4.52
CA LYS A 380 7.48 -14.37 -4.85
C LYS A 380 6.54 -15.08 -3.88
N HIS A 381 6.81 -16.34 -3.53
CA HIS A 381 5.96 -17.10 -2.60
C HIS A 381 6.02 -16.53 -1.18
N ALA A 382 7.21 -16.12 -0.72
CA ALA A 382 7.37 -15.46 0.58
C ALA A 382 6.54 -14.17 0.65
N PHE A 383 6.59 -13.35 -0.40
CA PHE A 383 5.78 -12.13 -0.49
C PHE A 383 4.26 -12.43 -0.51
N LEU A 384 3.80 -13.39 -1.32
CA LEU A 384 2.37 -13.75 -1.37
C LEU A 384 1.84 -14.24 -0.02
N LYS A 385 2.62 -15.06 0.69
CA LYS A 385 2.28 -15.55 2.04
C LYS A 385 2.13 -14.38 3.02
N ALA A 386 3.03 -13.39 2.97
CA ALA A 386 2.96 -12.20 3.81
C ALA A 386 1.79 -11.27 3.43
N SER A 387 1.53 -11.08 2.14
CA SER A 387 0.40 -10.30 1.61
C SER A 387 -0.94 -10.83 2.11
N SER A 388 -1.13 -12.15 2.11
CA SER A 388 -2.35 -12.78 2.62
C SER A 388 -2.56 -12.47 4.11
N LYS A 389 -1.51 -12.57 4.94
CA LYS A 389 -1.59 -12.22 6.38
C LYS A 389 -1.90 -10.74 6.62
N SER A 390 -1.42 -9.86 5.75
CA SER A 390 -1.70 -8.42 5.87
C SER A 390 -3.10 -8.04 5.37
N GLY A 391 -3.86 -8.96 4.75
CA GLY A 391 -5.15 -8.68 4.11
C GLY A 391 -5.01 -7.93 2.79
N GLU A 392 -3.85 -7.98 2.15
CA GLU A 392 -3.69 -7.47 0.79
C GLU A 392 -3.73 -8.62 -0.21
N LEU A 393 -4.46 -8.43 -1.31
CA LEU A 393 -4.58 -9.43 -2.37
C LEU A 393 -3.42 -9.28 -3.35
N SER A 394 -2.77 -10.39 -3.66
CA SER A 394 -1.64 -10.45 -4.59
C SER A 394 -1.73 -11.68 -5.48
N GLY A 395 -1.42 -11.54 -6.77
CA GLY A 395 -1.43 -12.61 -7.76
C GLY A 395 -0.16 -12.64 -8.59
N MET A 396 0.42 -13.83 -8.80
CA MET A 396 1.63 -13.97 -9.62
C MET A 396 1.32 -13.87 -11.12
N LEU A 397 2.15 -13.14 -11.86
CA LEU A 397 2.10 -13.06 -13.32
C LEU A 397 3.41 -13.64 -13.90
N PRO A 398 3.38 -14.81 -14.56
CA PRO A 398 4.60 -15.51 -14.96
C PRO A 398 5.25 -14.93 -16.22
N PHE A 399 6.55 -14.66 -16.15
CA PHE A 399 7.37 -14.38 -17.32
C PHE A 399 7.48 -15.59 -18.23
N ASN A 400 7.56 -15.36 -19.54
CA ASN A 400 7.89 -16.40 -20.50
C ASN A 400 8.62 -15.85 -21.73
N LYS A 401 9.33 -16.74 -22.43
CA LYS A 401 10.19 -16.40 -23.57
C LYS A 401 9.43 -15.83 -24.79
N TYR A 402 8.13 -16.08 -24.91
CA TYR A 402 7.33 -15.60 -26.04
C TYR A 402 6.94 -14.14 -25.84
N LEU A 403 6.49 -13.78 -24.63
CA LEU A 403 6.19 -12.39 -24.28
C LEU A 403 7.43 -11.51 -24.34
N LYS A 404 8.61 -12.02 -23.98
CA LYS A 404 9.88 -11.27 -24.08
C LYS A 404 10.21 -10.83 -25.51
N LYS A 405 9.75 -11.56 -26.54
CA LYS A 405 9.97 -11.18 -27.93
C LYS A 405 9.10 -10.00 -28.39
N LEU A 406 8.02 -9.70 -27.68
CA LEU A 406 7.05 -8.69 -28.09
C LEU A 406 7.52 -7.25 -27.87
N ILE A 407 8.54 -7.05 -27.03
CA ILE A 407 9.13 -5.74 -26.72
C ILE A 407 10.43 -5.47 -27.48
N LYS A 408 10.75 -6.27 -28.51
CA LYS A 408 11.89 -6.01 -29.39
C LYS A 408 11.65 -4.74 -30.22
N SER A 409 12.72 -3.99 -30.46
CA SER A 409 12.76 -2.89 -31.42
C SER A 409 13.60 -3.27 -32.64
N SER A 410 13.34 -2.64 -33.78
CA SER A 410 14.17 -2.73 -34.99
C SER A 410 15.23 -1.63 -35.09
N VAL A 411 15.13 -0.59 -34.25
CA VAL A 411 15.99 0.62 -34.29
C VAL A 411 16.69 0.92 -32.97
N ALA A 412 16.31 0.23 -31.88
CA ALA A 412 16.89 0.31 -30.55
C ALA A 412 17.01 -1.09 -29.92
N ASP A 413 17.57 -1.18 -28.71
CA ASP A 413 17.68 -2.46 -27.99
C ASP A 413 16.32 -3.01 -27.57
N ILE A 414 15.38 -2.12 -27.24
CA ILE A 414 14.04 -2.46 -26.73
C ILE A 414 13.01 -1.39 -27.11
N SER A 415 11.74 -1.78 -27.26
CA SER A 415 10.62 -0.84 -27.36
C SER A 415 9.93 -0.69 -26.00
N ASN A 416 9.48 0.53 -25.68
CA ASN A 416 8.76 0.78 -24.43
C ASN A 416 7.34 0.17 -24.38
N ILE A 417 6.82 -0.33 -25.50
CA ILE A 417 5.55 -1.06 -25.56
C ILE A 417 5.72 -2.45 -26.19
N SER A 418 4.73 -3.30 -25.93
CA SER A 418 4.56 -4.57 -26.64
C SER A 418 4.01 -4.34 -28.04
N SER A 419 4.46 -5.11 -29.02
CA SER A 419 3.86 -5.21 -30.35
C SER A 419 2.48 -5.89 -30.35
N SER A 420 2.08 -6.48 -29.23
CA SER A 420 0.78 -7.12 -29.01
C SER A 420 -0.04 -6.38 -27.96
N ARG A 421 -1.37 -6.41 -28.11
CA ARG A 421 -2.33 -5.93 -27.10
C ARG A 421 -2.47 -6.87 -25.90
N TYR A 422 -1.98 -8.11 -25.99
CA TYR A 422 -2.12 -9.14 -24.96
C TYR A 422 -0.86 -9.26 -24.10
N GLY A 423 -1.05 -9.46 -22.79
CA GLY A 423 0.05 -9.66 -21.84
C GLY A 423 0.74 -8.36 -21.40
N GLY A 424 0.06 -7.21 -21.49
CA GLY A 424 0.62 -5.88 -21.23
C GLY A 424 1.38 -5.76 -19.89
N ALA A 425 0.80 -6.24 -18.79
CA ALA A 425 1.42 -6.24 -17.47
C ALA A 425 2.74 -7.02 -17.45
N ILE A 426 2.73 -8.24 -18.01
CA ILE A 426 3.90 -9.10 -18.07
C ILE A 426 4.99 -8.50 -18.97
N THR A 427 4.61 -7.93 -20.13
CA THR A 427 5.57 -7.26 -21.01
C THR A 427 6.16 -5.99 -20.40
N ALA A 428 5.44 -5.31 -19.50
CA ALA A 428 5.97 -4.19 -18.73
C ALA A 428 7.00 -4.67 -17.71
N GLY A 429 6.72 -5.74 -16.96
CA GLY A 429 7.71 -6.38 -16.09
C GLY A 429 8.93 -6.87 -16.88
N LEU A 430 8.74 -7.46 -18.06
CA LEU A 430 9.84 -7.88 -18.94
C LEU A 430 10.62 -6.70 -19.54
N PHE A 431 10.01 -5.52 -19.69
CA PHE A 431 10.73 -4.29 -20.02
C PHE A 431 11.65 -3.91 -18.87
N LEU A 432 11.14 -3.87 -17.63
CA LEU A 432 11.93 -3.58 -16.43
C LEU A 432 13.08 -4.59 -16.24
N ASP A 433 12.86 -5.88 -16.55
CA ASP A 433 13.88 -6.94 -16.51
C ASP A 433 15.15 -6.62 -17.33
N HIS A 434 15.06 -5.76 -18.36
CA HIS A 434 16.24 -5.35 -19.13
C HIS A 434 17.14 -4.37 -18.38
N PHE A 435 16.64 -3.75 -17.31
CA PHE A 435 17.38 -2.81 -16.47
C PHE A 435 17.83 -3.43 -15.15
N ILE A 436 17.50 -4.71 -14.92
CA ILE A 436 17.97 -5.51 -13.80
C ILE A 436 19.20 -6.32 -14.22
N GLU A 437 20.30 -6.09 -13.54
CA GLU A 437 21.55 -6.82 -13.70
C GLU A 437 21.38 -8.30 -13.33
N GLU A 438 22.17 -9.17 -13.96
CA GLU A 438 22.02 -10.63 -13.82
C GLU A 438 22.12 -11.08 -12.35
N GLU A 439 23.06 -10.49 -11.59
CA GLU A 439 23.26 -10.78 -10.16
C GLU A 439 22.09 -10.35 -9.25
N ASN A 440 21.20 -9.47 -9.74
CA ASN A 440 20.04 -8.97 -9.01
C ASN A 440 18.72 -9.59 -9.48
N LYS A 441 18.69 -10.35 -10.59
CA LYS A 441 17.45 -10.96 -11.11
C LYS A 441 16.74 -11.86 -10.11
N GLN A 442 17.49 -12.61 -9.30
CA GLN A 442 16.94 -13.49 -8.26
C GLN A 442 16.56 -12.76 -6.96
N LYS A 443 16.92 -11.48 -6.85
CA LYS A 443 16.64 -10.63 -5.68
C LYS A 443 15.51 -9.63 -5.94
N TRP A 444 15.01 -9.59 -7.18
CA TRP A 444 14.10 -8.55 -7.66
C TRP A 444 12.65 -9.01 -7.71
N LEU A 445 11.76 -8.16 -7.19
CA LEU A 445 10.32 -8.21 -7.41
C LEU A 445 9.82 -6.92 -8.05
N HIS A 446 8.91 -7.07 -9.00
CA HIS A 446 8.08 -5.98 -9.52
C HIS A 446 6.64 -6.16 -9.03
N LEU A 447 6.11 -5.13 -8.38
CA LEU A 447 4.74 -5.07 -7.87
C LEU A 447 3.93 -4.04 -8.69
N ASP A 448 3.09 -4.54 -9.59
CA ASP A 448 2.11 -3.71 -10.31
C ASP A 448 0.86 -3.54 -9.43
N ILE A 449 0.78 -2.37 -8.78
CA ILE A 449 -0.30 -2.01 -7.85
C ILE A 449 -1.41 -1.20 -8.54
N ALA A 450 -1.45 -1.15 -9.88
CA ALA A 450 -2.39 -0.33 -10.64
C ALA A 450 -3.86 -0.52 -10.26
N GLY A 451 -4.27 -1.74 -9.92
CA GLY A 451 -5.63 -2.04 -9.46
C GLY A 451 -5.90 -1.47 -8.08
N PRO A 452 -5.32 -2.05 -7.02
CA PRO A 452 -5.73 -1.76 -5.66
C PRO A 452 -5.35 -0.37 -5.17
N ALA A 453 -4.42 0.34 -5.82
CA ALA A 453 -3.90 1.61 -5.33
C ALA A 453 -4.97 2.70 -5.15
N TYR A 454 -5.96 2.80 -6.05
CA TYR A 454 -6.98 3.84 -6.03
C TYR A 454 -8.30 3.36 -6.63
N LEU A 455 -9.39 3.45 -5.86
CA LEU A 455 -10.73 3.10 -6.34
C LEU A 455 -11.73 4.22 -6.04
N GLU A 456 -12.63 4.49 -6.98
CA GLU A 456 -13.73 5.44 -6.79
C GLU A 456 -14.95 4.84 -6.05
N LYS A 457 -14.68 3.86 -5.17
CA LYS A 457 -15.64 3.19 -4.28
C LYS A 457 -14.93 2.69 -3.02
N ALA A 458 -15.67 2.58 -1.93
CA ALA A 458 -15.17 1.91 -0.73
C ALA A 458 -15.21 0.39 -0.93
N TRP A 459 -14.29 -0.34 -0.29
CA TRP A 459 -14.25 -1.80 -0.27
C TRP A 459 -13.49 -2.28 0.97
N GLY A 460 -14.08 -3.20 1.75
CA GLY A 460 -13.56 -3.62 3.04
C GLY A 460 -13.25 -2.44 3.96
N TYR A 461 -12.01 -2.34 4.44
CA TYR A 461 -11.49 -1.24 5.25
C TYR A 461 -10.71 -0.18 4.43
N ASN A 462 -10.94 -0.15 3.12
CA ASN A 462 -10.44 0.89 2.21
C ASN A 462 -11.60 1.85 1.85
N PRO A 463 -11.52 3.11 2.28
CA PRO A 463 -12.50 4.12 1.87
C PRO A 463 -12.29 4.54 0.42
N PHE A 464 -13.22 5.36 -0.10
CA PHE A 464 -13.09 5.97 -1.43
C PHE A 464 -11.71 6.62 -1.62
N GLY A 465 -11.09 6.35 -2.77
CA GLY A 465 -9.81 6.88 -3.20
C GLY A 465 -8.66 5.92 -2.91
N ALA A 466 -7.57 6.46 -2.38
CA ALA A 466 -6.35 5.70 -2.16
C ALA A 466 -6.49 4.63 -1.06
N SER A 467 -5.96 3.44 -1.31
CA SER A 467 -5.96 2.33 -0.34
C SER A 467 -4.68 2.22 0.49
N GLY A 468 -3.55 2.73 -0.02
CA GLY A 468 -2.22 2.47 0.54
C GLY A 468 -1.63 1.12 0.14
N ALA A 469 -2.02 0.60 -1.04
CA ALA A 469 -1.60 -0.69 -1.58
C ALA A 469 -0.08 -0.94 -1.48
N GLY A 470 0.24 -2.16 -1.05
CA GLY A 470 1.56 -2.73 -0.84
C GLY A 470 2.25 -2.31 0.47
N VAL A 471 1.77 -1.30 1.20
CA VAL A 471 2.41 -0.87 2.45
C VAL A 471 2.34 -1.95 3.52
N ARG A 472 1.15 -2.53 3.76
CA ARG A 472 0.99 -3.53 4.82
C ARG A 472 1.66 -4.82 4.40
N ALA A 473 1.50 -5.26 3.15
CA ALA A 473 2.13 -6.47 2.64
C ALA A 473 3.65 -6.48 2.89
N ASN A 474 4.35 -5.39 2.56
CA ASN A 474 5.80 -5.29 2.75
C ASN A 474 6.22 -5.17 4.23
N LEU A 475 5.46 -4.43 5.05
CA LEU A 475 5.73 -4.36 6.50
C LEU A 475 5.55 -5.73 7.17
N TYR A 476 4.47 -6.44 6.83
CA TYR A 476 4.23 -7.80 7.30
C TYR A 476 5.29 -8.77 6.83
N TRP A 477 5.73 -8.66 5.57
CA TRP A 477 6.80 -9.48 5.04
C TRP A 477 8.10 -9.33 5.85
N MET A 478 8.53 -8.09 6.13
CA MET A 478 9.70 -7.83 6.97
C MET A 478 9.52 -8.29 8.42
N ILE A 479 8.32 -8.15 9.00
CA ILE A 479 8.04 -8.63 10.36
C ILE A 479 8.15 -10.16 10.44
N GLU A 480 7.66 -10.89 9.44
CA GLU A 480 7.70 -12.36 9.43
C GLU A 480 9.12 -12.88 9.14
N GLU A 481 9.84 -12.30 8.17
CA GLU A 481 11.26 -12.62 7.92
C GLU A 481 12.13 -12.43 9.17
N ASN A 482 11.83 -11.40 9.98
CA ASN A 482 12.57 -11.14 11.19
C ASN A 482 12.34 -12.22 12.26
N LYS A 483 11.14 -12.81 12.32
CA LYS A 483 10.83 -13.91 13.25
C LYS A 483 11.55 -15.20 12.85
N GLU A 484 11.54 -15.54 11.56
CA GLU A 484 12.16 -16.78 11.06
C GLU A 484 13.69 -16.79 11.26
N THR A 485 14.34 -15.62 11.27
CA THR A 485 15.79 -15.48 11.49
C THR A 485 16.20 -15.29 12.95
N SER A 486 15.25 -15.23 13.88
CA SER A 486 15.48 -15.08 15.33
C SER A 486 15.23 -16.37 16.13
N ASN A 487 14.78 -17.43 15.46
CA ASN A 487 14.83 -18.82 15.94
C ASN A 487 16.10 -19.49 15.41
#